data_AF-A0AAD3NB64-F1
#
_entry.id   AF-A0AAD3NB64-F1
#
_cell.length_a   1.000
_cell.length_b   1.000
_cell.length_c   1.000
_cell.angle_alpha   90.00
_cell.angle_beta   90.00
_cell.angle_gamma   90.00
#
_symmetry.space_group_name_H-M   'P 1'
#
loop_
_entity.id
_entity.type
_entity.pdbx_description
1 polymer ?
#
loop_
_entity_poly.entity_id
_entity_poly.type
_entity_poly.pdbx_seq_one_letter_code
_entity_poly.pdbx_strand_id
1 'polypeptide(L)'
;MNGHCNGKVNDTVEEFQHNNGFSDLIIDTKTSAAHRMHETSRKEAEDESRLPALEAAYTSILRELGEDTDRQGLLRTPLRAAKAMQFLTKGYHETIDGESTGSYQRC
;
A
#
# COMPACT_ATOMS: atom_id res chain seq x y z
N MET A 1 0.63 52.24 20.53
CA MET A 1 -0.56 51.89 19.72
C MET A 1 -0.20 52.00 18.26
N ASN A 2 -0.80 51.12 17.44
CA ASN A 2 -0.68 50.96 15.99
C ASN A 2 0.43 49.99 15.55
N GLY A 3 0.10 48.70 15.63
CA GLY A 3 0.72 47.68 14.80
C GLY A 3 0.23 47.82 13.35
N HIS A 4 1.15 47.69 12.42
CA HIS A 4 0.88 47.49 10.99
C HIS A 4 1.78 46.36 10.53
N CYS A 5 1.23 45.15 10.45
CA CYS A 5 1.84 44.05 9.71
C CYS A 5 1.13 43.96 8.35
N ASN A 6 1.83 44.38 7.29
CA ASN A 6 1.48 44.05 5.91
C ASN A 6 2.47 42.98 5.43
N GLY A 7 2.16 41.72 5.71
CA GLY A 7 2.80 40.56 5.10
C GLY A 7 1.72 39.80 4.33
N LYS A 8 1.78 39.82 3.00
CA LYS A 8 0.92 39.02 2.15
C LYS A 8 1.27 37.54 2.39
N VAL A 9 0.46 36.85 3.18
CA VAL A 9 0.46 35.38 3.24
C VAL A 9 -0.26 34.89 1.99
N ASN A 10 0.50 34.26 1.10
CA ASN A 10 -0.05 33.53 -0.02
C ASN A 10 -0.36 32.13 0.51
N ASP A 11 -1.57 31.93 1.03
CA ASP A 11 -2.08 30.63 1.43
C ASP A 11 -2.37 29.79 0.18
N THR A 12 -1.38 29.09 -0.35
CA THR A 12 -1.61 27.95 -1.24
C THR A 12 -1.90 26.73 -0.37
N VAL A 13 -3.11 26.69 0.18
CA VAL A 13 -3.71 25.44 0.66
C VAL A 13 -4.14 24.70 -0.59
N GLU A 14 -3.36 23.71 -1.04
CA GLU A 14 -3.89 22.77 -2.03
C GLU A 14 -5.02 21.97 -1.36
N GLU A 15 -6.21 22.21 -1.88
CA GLU A 15 -7.48 21.70 -1.42
C GLU A 15 -7.58 20.20 -1.74
N PHE A 16 -7.40 19.38 -0.70
CA PHE A 16 -7.69 17.95 -0.72
C PHE A 16 -9.22 17.75 -0.77
N GLN A 17 -9.81 17.78 -1.96
CA GLN A 17 -11.23 17.44 -2.13
C GLN A 17 -11.40 15.91 -2.11
N HIS A 18 -11.48 15.35 -0.90
CA HIS A 18 -12.22 14.12 -0.65
C HIS A 18 -13.70 14.42 -0.84
N ASN A 19 -14.34 13.80 -1.83
CA ASN A 19 -15.79 13.66 -1.85
C ASN A 19 -16.15 12.22 -2.20
N ASN A 20 -16.46 11.47 -1.13
CA ASN A 20 -17.15 10.20 -1.17
C ASN A 20 -18.54 10.40 -1.83
N GLY A 21 -18.64 10.04 -3.12
CA GLY A 21 -19.88 10.00 -3.87
C GLY A 21 -20.42 8.58 -3.93
N PHE A 22 -21.32 8.26 -3.00
CA PHE A 22 -22.16 7.08 -3.00
C PHE A 22 -23.12 7.10 -4.21
N SER A 23 -23.01 6.12 -5.12
CA SER A 23 -24.13 5.72 -5.99
C SER A 23 -23.93 4.30 -6.53
N ASP A 24 -24.91 3.46 -6.21
CA ASP A 24 -25.13 2.05 -6.54
C ASP A 24 -25.23 1.71 -8.04
N LEU A 25 -25.29 0.39 -8.31
CA LEU A 25 -25.84 -0.36 -9.47
C LEU A 25 -24.81 -0.70 -10.58
N ILE A 26 -24.52 -1.96 -10.97
CA ILE A 26 -25.19 -3.27 -10.89
C ILE A 26 -24.10 -4.35 -10.73
N ILE A 27 -24.23 -5.25 -9.74
CA ILE A 27 -23.47 -6.51 -9.71
C ILE A 27 -24.25 -7.52 -10.55
N ASP A 28 -23.83 -7.74 -11.79
CA ASP A 28 -24.32 -8.86 -12.58
C ASP A 28 -23.81 -10.16 -11.97
N THR A 29 -24.65 -10.74 -11.12
CA THR A 29 -24.49 -12.09 -10.57
C THR A 29 -24.70 -13.12 -11.68
N LYS A 30 -23.67 -13.36 -12.50
CA LYS A 30 -23.53 -14.57 -13.36
C LYS A 30 -22.12 -14.60 -13.95
N THR A 31 -21.19 -15.29 -13.27
CA THR A 31 -20.15 -16.19 -13.85
C THR A 31 -19.34 -16.78 -12.70
N SER A 32 -20.05 -17.53 -11.85
CA SER A 32 -19.47 -18.40 -10.83
C SER A 32 -18.99 -19.69 -11.49
N ALA A 33 -17.66 -19.85 -11.64
CA ALA A 33 -16.90 -21.11 -11.57
C ALA A 33 -15.56 -21.11 -12.34
N ALA A 34 -15.25 -20.11 -13.18
CA ALA A 34 -14.06 -20.13 -14.06
C ALA A 34 -12.99 -19.05 -13.80
N HIS A 35 -13.08 -18.27 -12.73
CA HIS A 35 -12.19 -17.10 -12.51
C HIS A 35 -10.96 -17.35 -11.61
N ARG A 36 -10.84 -18.54 -10.99
CA ARG A 36 -9.85 -18.77 -9.92
C ARG A 36 -8.38 -18.89 -10.35
N MET A 37 -8.07 -18.99 -11.64
CA MET A 37 -6.68 -19.06 -12.12
C MET A 37 -6.11 -17.74 -12.63
N HIS A 38 -6.94 -16.71 -12.85
CA HIS A 38 -6.50 -15.46 -13.50
C HIS A 38 -6.33 -14.28 -12.53
N GLU A 39 -6.91 -14.37 -11.32
CA GLU A 39 -6.92 -13.27 -10.34
C GLU A 39 -5.57 -13.08 -9.63
N THR A 40 -4.89 -14.19 -9.25
CA THR A 40 -3.61 -14.14 -8.54
C THR A 40 -2.50 -13.56 -9.40
N SER A 41 -2.48 -13.90 -10.70
CA SER A 41 -1.45 -13.47 -11.65
C SER A 41 -1.46 -11.97 -11.92
N ARG A 42 -2.64 -11.32 -11.87
CA ARG A 42 -2.75 -9.87 -12.08
C ARG A 42 -2.25 -9.09 -10.86
N LYS A 43 -2.61 -9.56 -9.65
CA LYS A 43 -2.22 -8.93 -8.38
C LYS A 43 -0.72 -9.00 -8.14
N GLU A 44 -0.09 -10.14 -8.44
CA GLU A 44 1.36 -10.30 -8.33
C GLU A 44 2.14 -9.33 -9.25
N ALA A 45 1.62 -9.05 -10.45
CA ALA A 45 2.23 -8.10 -11.38
C ALA A 45 2.10 -6.64 -10.88
N GLU A 46 0.97 -6.30 -10.27
CA GLU A 46 0.76 -4.98 -9.65
C GLU A 46 1.72 -4.78 -8.46
N ASP A 47 1.88 -5.77 -7.60
CA ASP A 47 2.82 -5.71 -6.48
C ASP A 47 4.28 -5.57 -6.95
N GLU A 48 4.68 -6.30 -8.00
CA GLU A 48 6.03 -6.17 -8.58
C GLU A 48 6.25 -4.76 -9.15
N SER A 49 5.22 -4.14 -9.75
CA SER A 49 5.33 -2.78 -10.27
C SER A 49 5.51 -1.70 -9.18
N ARG A 50 4.99 -1.96 -7.97
CA ARG A 50 5.08 -1.04 -6.82
C ARG A 50 6.35 -1.26 -5.98
N LEU A 51 7.02 -2.40 -6.17
CA LEU A 51 8.22 -2.78 -5.43
C LEU A 51 9.34 -1.73 -5.49
N PRO A 52 9.67 -1.11 -6.64
CA PRO A 52 10.73 -0.09 -6.72
C PRO A 52 10.41 1.16 -5.90
N ALA A 53 9.13 1.56 -5.86
CA ALA A 53 8.71 2.73 -5.09
C ALA A 53 8.81 2.46 -3.57
N LEU A 54 8.42 1.26 -3.13
CA LEU A 54 8.58 0.84 -1.73
C LEU A 54 10.06 0.72 -1.34
N GLU A 55 10.90 0.19 -2.22
CA GLU A 55 12.35 0.12 -2.02
C GLU A 55 12.95 1.53 -1.83
N ALA A 56 12.61 2.48 -2.71
CA ALA A 56 13.07 3.87 -2.59
C ALA A 56 12.61 4.55 -1.29
N ALA A 57 11.37 4.26 -0.85
CA ALA A 57 10.87 4.74 0.43
C ALA A 57 11.69 4.20 1.60
N TYR A 58 12.01 2.90 1.59
CA TYR A 58 12.86 2.29 2.62
C TYR A 58 14.29 2.84 2.65
N THR A 59 14.88 3.11 1.48
CA THR A 59 16.17 3.80 1.40
C THR A 59 16.12 5.19 2.04
N SER A 60 15.03 5.91 1.83
CA SER A 60 14.83 7.24 2.43
C SER A 60 14.71 7.16 3.95
N ILE A 61 13.93 6.20 4.46
CA ILE A 61 13.80 5.94 5.91
C ILE A 61 15.17 5.65 6.53
N LEU A 62 15.99 4.80 5.92
CA LEU A 62 17.33 4.48 6.44
C LEU A 62 18.23 5.73 6.50
N ARG A 63 18.17 6.60 5.48
CA ARG A 63 18.92 7.86 5.48
C ARG A 63 18.45 8.83 6.55
N GLU A 64 17.14 8.92 6.78
CA GLU A 64 16.56 9.77 7.85
C GLU A 64 16.94 9.28 9.25
N LEU A 65 17.15 7.98 9.42
CA LEU A 65 17.68 7.39 10.66
C LEU A 65 19.19 7.63 10.86
N GLY A 66 19.88 8.21 9.87
CA GLY A 66 21.33 8.41 9.90
C GLY A 66 22.14 7.16 9.60
N GLU A 67 21.54 6.12 9.02
CA GLU A 67 22.25 4.93 8.54
C GLU A 67 22.92 5.19 7.18
N ASP A 68 24.05 4.52 6.96
CA ASP A 68 24.73 4.51 5.66
C ASP A 68 24.21 3.35 4.80
N THR A 69 23.46 3.69 3.76
CA THR A 69 22.82 2.75 2.83
C THR A 69 23.80 2.02 1.92
N ASP A 70 25.02 2.54 1.74
CA ASP A 70 26.05 1.95 0.88
C ASP A 70 26.86 0.86 1.60
N ARG A 71 26.64 0.69 2.91
CA ARG A 71 27.23 -0.41 3.68
C ARG A 71 26.80 -1.76 3.10
N GLN A 72 27.76 -2.69 2.98
CA GLN A 72 27.54 -4.03 2.43
C GLN A 72 26.31 -4.75 3.04
N GLY A 73 26.07 -4.58 4.34
CA GLY A 73 24.93 -5.18 5.05
C GLY A 73 23.57 -4.52 4.78
N LEU A 74 23.55 -3.28 4.29
CA LEU A 74 22.34 -2.50 4.02
C LEU A 74 21.97 -2.43 2.54
N LEU A 75 22.88 -2.73 1.60
CA LEU A 75 22.62 -2.69 0.16
C LEU A 75 21.36 -3.44 -0.28
N ARG A 76 21.01 -4.54 0.41
CA ARG A 76 19.82 -5.36 0.09
C ARG A 76 18.67 -5.16 1.08
N THR A 77 18.84 -4.32 2.10
CA THR A 77 17.82 -4.09 3.13
C THR A 77 16.57 -3.40 2.58
N PRO A 78 16.66 -2.33 1.75
CA PRO A 78 15.49 -1.70 1.16
C PRO A 78 14.60 -2.68 0.40
N LEU A 79 15.19 -3.50 -0.48
CA LEU A 79 14.46 -4.52 -1.23
C LEU A 79 13.81 -5.58 -0.32
N ARG A 80 14.55 -6.08 0.68
CA ARG A 80 14.04 -7.08 1.62
C ARG A 80 12.88 -6.53 2.44
N ALA A 81 12.99 -5.30 2.91
CA ALA A 81 11.95 -4.63 3.68
C ALA A 81 10.69 -4.39 2.83
N ALA A 82 10.85 -3.93 1.58
CA ALA A 82 9.75 -3.77 0.64
C ALA A 82 8.99 -5.08 0.40
N LYS A 83 9.71 -6.18 0.13
CA LYS A 83 9.11 -7.51 -0.05
C LYS A 83 8.44 -8.04 1.22
N ALA A 84 9.06 -7.83 2.38
CA ALA A 84 8.47 -8.21 3.66
C ALA A 84 7.15 -7.48 3.91
N MET A 85 7.06 -6.18 3.59
CA MET A 85 5.81 -5.43 3.72
C MET A 85 4.72 -5.93 2.79
N GLN A 86 5.04 -6.21 1.53
CA GLN A 86 4.08 -6.80 0.60
C GLN A 86 3.54 -8.11 1.15
N PHE A 87 4.42 -8.99 1.63
CA PHE A 87 4.01 -10.26 2.23
C PHE A 87 3.12 -10.08 3.47
N LEU A 88 3.46 -9.15 4.36
CA LEU A 88 2.67 -8.89 5.57
C LEU A 88 1.29 -8.29 5.26
N THR A 89 1.16 -7.58 4.15
CA THR A 89 -0.07 -6.88 3.74
C THR A 89 -0.85 -7.61 2.65
N LYS A 90 -0.38 -8.79 2.21
CA LYS A 90 -1.03 -9.59 1.15
C LYS A 90 -2.49 -9.93 1.45
N GLY A 91 -2.84 -10.07 2.73
CA GLY A 91 -4.19 -10.40 3.19
C GLY A 91 -5.24 -9.36 2.81
N TYR A 92 -4.86 -8.10 2.53
CA TYR A 92 -5.80 -7.10 2.00
C TYR A 92 -6.30 -7.43 0.59
N HIS A 93 -5.57 -8.27 -0.15
CA HIS A 93 -5.92 -8.70 -1.50
C HIS A 93 -6.59 -10.08 -1.53
N GLU A 94 -6.68 -10.77 -0.40
CA GLU A 94 -7.29 -12.09 -0.25
C GLU A 94 -8.78 -11.94 0.13
N THR A 95 -9.68 -12.56 -0.65
CA THR A 95 -11.10 -12.65 -0.31
C THR A 95 -11.36 -13.93 0.48
N ILE A 96 -12.19 -13.84 1.53
CA ILE A 96 -12.59 -15.01 2.35
C ILE A 96 -13.69 -15.77 1.61
N ASP A 97 -13.37 -16.35 0.46
CA ASP A 97 -14.29 -17.24 -0.25
C ASP A 97 -14.16 -18.67 0.31
N GLY A 98 -14.54 -18.82 1.58
CA GLY A 98 -15.02 -20.07 2.15
C GLY A 98 -14.01 -21.19 2.37
N GLU A 99 -12.88 -20.94 3.04
CA GLU A 99 -12.17 -22.03 3.73
C GLU A 99 -11.41 -21.49 4.94
N SER A 100 -12.15 -21.23 6.00
CA SER A 100 -11.59 -21.16 7.34
C SER A 100 -11.08 -22.56 7.72
N THR A 101 -9.86 -22.91 7.32
CA THR A 101 -9.15 -24.09 7.83
C THR A 101 -8.67 -23.83 9.26
N GLY A 102 -9.62 -23.52 10.14
CA GLY A 102 -9.49 -23.70 11.57
C GLY A 102 -9.97 -25.10 11.91
N SER A 103 -9.18 -26.14 11.59
CA SER A 103 -9.37 -27.46 12.19
C SER A 103 -9.04 -27.34 13.67
N TYR A 104 -10.03 -26.88 14.44
CA TYR A 104 -10.01 -26.91 15.90
C TYR A 104 -10.12 -28.40 16.28
N GLN A 105 -8.98 -29.08 16.37
CA GLN A 105 -8.93 -30.41 16.95
C GLN A 105 -9.26 -30.24 18.44
N ARG A 106 -10.52 -30.52 18.78
CA ARG A 106 -10.99 -30.63 20.15
C ARG A 106 -10.12 -31.69 20.84
N CYS A 107 -9.46 -31.33 21.94
CA CYS A 107 -8.64 -32.25 22.75
C CYS A 107 -9.40 -33.50 23.16
#